data_AF-A0A0Q6EDV9-F1
#
_entry.id   AF-A0A0Q6EDV9-F1
#
_cell.length_a   1.000
_cell.length_b   1.000
_cell.length_c   1.000
_cell.angle_alpha   90.00
_cell.angle_beta   90.00
_cell.angle_gamma   90.00
#
_symmetry.space_group_name_H-M   'P 1'
#
loop_
_entity.id
_entity.type
_entity.pdbx_description
1 polymer ?
#
loop_
_entity_poly.entity_id
_entity_poly.type
_entity_poly.pdbx_seq_one_letter_code
_entity_poly.pdbx_strand_id
1 'polypeptide(L)'
;MPDADKILEALRPAHLPPAAANLSLGDVALPVAIGLLLALLVALLWPRRIPGRARVAASALAELKRAKTLPPAEARIVQVRLLRRVVAARDGREAALLNGEAFAAHLDRSFATDFFTAGPGRALVCGLYEPGTAEARGTVSERLEALFSGVRA
;
A
#
# COMPACT_ATOMS: atom_id res chain seq x y z
N MET A 1 -27.49 56.56 55.45
CA MET A 1 -26.55 56.25 54.35
C MET A 1 -27.32 55.67 53.17
N PRO A 2 -28.00 56.52 52.37
CA PRO A 2 -28.85 56.11 51.25
C PRO A 2 -28.12 55.99 49.89
N ASP A 3 -26.80 56.21 49.86
CA ASP A 3 -26.02 56.25 48.61
C ASP A 3 -25.45 54.88 48.22
N ALA A 4 -25.31 53.96 49.17
CA ALA A 4 -24.81 52.60 48.91
C ALA A 4 -25.78 51.79 48.05
N ASP A 5 -27.08 51.94 48.28
CA ASP A 5 -28.12 51.23 47.52
C ASP A 5 -28.17 51.69 46.06
N LYS A 6 -27.98 53.00 45.80
CA LYS A 6 -27.92 53.55 44.43
C LYS A 6 -26.71 53.06 43.65
N ILE A 7 -25.57 52.84 44.31
CA ILE A 7 -24.36 52.29 43.69
C ILE A 7 -24.55 50.81 43.32
N LEU A 8 -25.21 50.04 44.19
CA LEU A 8 -25.56 48.63 43.91
C LEU A 8 -26.60 48.51 42.79
N GLU A 9 -27.53 49.45 42.70
CA GLU A 9 -28.55 49.51 41.65
C GLU A 9 -27.95 49.91 40.29
N ALA A 10 -26.92 50.77 40.29
CA ALA A 10 -26.15 51.14 39.11
C ALA A 10 -25.23 50.02 38.59
N LEU A 11 -24.90 49.00 39.42
CA LEU A 11 -24.12 47.82 39.04
C LEU A 11 -25.00 46.63 38.58
N ARG A 12 -26.32 46.73 38.76
CA ARG A 12 -27.29 45.70 38.34
C ARG A 12 -27.47 45.54 36.81
N PRO A 13 -27.23 46.52 35.92
CA PRO A 13 -27.45 46.35 34.49
C PRO A 13 -26.28 45.69 33.75
N ALA A 14 -25.32 45.08 34.44
CA ALA A 14 -24.41 44.09 33.83
C ALA A 14 -25.12 42.72 33.72
N HIS A 15 -26.31 42.72 33.12
CA HIS A 15 -26.93 41.47 32.70
C HIS A 15 -26.02 40.82 31.66
N LEU A 16 -25.76 39.53 31.90
CA LEU A 16 -24.85 38.66 31.18
C LEU A 16 -24.86 38.90 29.66
N PRO A 17 -23.70 38.77 28.96
CA PRO A 17 -23.71 38.62 27.51
C PRO A 17 -24.72 37.51 27.17
N PRO A 18 -25.54 37.67 26.11
CA PRO A 18 -26.52 36.65 25.73
C PRO A 18 -25.81 35.32 25.78
N ALA A 19 -26.27 34.44 26.67
CA ALA A 19 -25.66 33.15 26.94
C ALA A 19 -25.26 32.58 25.59
N ALA A 20 -23.95 32.44 25.37
CA ALA A 20 -23.38 32.03 24.10
C ALA A 20 -24.27 30.92 23.58
N ALA A 21 -24.97 31.24 22.48
CA ALA A 21 -26.07 30.46 21.95
C ALA A 21 -25.69 29.00 22.11
N ASN A 22 -26.39 28.35 23.04
CA ASN A 22 -26.39 26.93 23.33
C ASN A 22 -25.87 26.19 22.11
N LEU A 23 -24.55 25.97 22.08
CA LEU A 23 -23.89 25.07 21.13
C LEU A 23 -24.39 23.72 21.59
N SER A 24 -25.61 23.41 21.17
CA SER A 24 -26.25 22.15 21.42
C SER A 24 -25.22 21.12 21.00
N LEU A 25 -24.96 20.14 21.85
CA LEU A 25 -23.99 19.10 21.53
C LEU A 25 -24.29 18.49 20.14
N GLY A 26 -25.55 18.56 19.68
CA GLY A 26 -25.98 18.22 18.31
C GLY A 26 -25.40 19.09 17.17
N ASP A 27 -25.17 20.38 17.40
CA ASP A 27 -24.68 21.34 16.38
C ASP A 27 -23.20 21.12 16.06
N VAL A 28 -22.42 20.65 17.04
CA VAL A 28 -21.02 20.22 16.87
C VAL A 28 -20.87 18.72 16.59
N ALA A 29 -21.82 17.87 17.03
CA ALA A 29 -21.76 16.43 16.78
C ALA A 29 -21.97 16.08 15.30
N LEU A 30 -22.85 16.82 14.59
CA LEU A 30 -23.12 16.55 13.18
C LEU A 30 -21.88 16.75 12.28
N PRO A 31 -21.16 17.88 12.32
CA PRO A 31 -19.95 18.05 11.51
C PRO A 31 -18.81 17.12 11.93
N VAL A 32 -18.68 16.79 13.23
CA VAL A 32 -17.67 15.83 13.71
C VAL A 32 -17.97 14.42 13.19
N ALA A 33 -19.23 13.98 13.24
CA ALA A 33 -19.63 12.69 12.71
C ALA A 33 -19.40 12.59 11.20
N ILE A 34 -19.74 13.65 10.45
CA ILE A 34 -19.47 13.73 9.00
C ILE A 34 -17.96 13.71 8.73
N GLY A 35 -17.17 14.45 9.50
CA GLY A 35 -15.71 14.46 9.40
C GLY A 35 -15.09 13.09 9.68
N LEU A 36 -15.58 12.38 10.71
CA LEU A 36 -15.15 11.02 11.02
C LEU A 36 -15.57 10.02 9.94
N LEU A 37 -16.78 10.15 9.40
CA LEU A 37 -17.29 9.27 8.37
C LEU A 37 -16.53 9.47 7.04
N LEU A 38 -16.20 10.72 6.69
CA LEU A 38 -15.30 11.05 5.59
C LEU A 38 -13.87 10.56 5.84
N ALA A 39 -13.32 10.77 7.03
CA ALA A 39 -11.98 10.28 7.37
C ALA A 39 -11.93 8.75 7.34
N LEU A 40 -12.99 8.06 7.77
CA LEU A 40 -13.13 6.61 7.69
C LEU A 40 -13.29 6.16 6.24
N LEU A 41 -14.10 6.86 5.43
CA LEU A 41 -14.23 6.58 4.00
C LEU A 41 -12.89 6.73 3.31
N VAL A 42 -12.20 7.84 3.55
CA VAL A 42 -10.86 8.14 3.01
C VAL A 42 -9.90 7.06 3.48
N ALA A 43 -9.81 6.73 4.77
CA ALA A 43 -8.94 5.66 5.26
C ALA A 43 -9.25 4.29 4.65
N LEU A 44 -10.53 3.97 4.45
CA LEU A 44 -11.00 2.72 3.86
C LEU A 44 -10.77 2.68 2.34
N LEU A 45 -10.76 3.84 1.68
CA LEU A 45 -10.47 4.05 0.25
C LEU A 45 -8.98 4.31 -0.01
N TRP A 46 -8.16 4.52 1.04
CA TRP A 46 -6.71 4.70 0.96
C TRP A 46 -5.86 3.42 1.16
N PRO A 47 -6.30 2.17 0.91
CA PRO A 47 -5.44 1.01 1.19
C PRO A 47 -4.36 0.79 0.12
N ARG A 48 -4.02 1.77 -0.73
CA ARG A 48 -3.12 1.55 -1.87
C ARG A 48 -1.96 2.51 -2.07
N ARG A 49 -1.82 3.57 -1.28
CA ARG A 49 -0.70 4.52 -1.42
C ARG A 49 0.16 4.61 -0.17
N ILE A 50 0.50 3.47 0.43
CA ILE A 50 1.60 3.44 1.41
C ILE A 50 2.90 3.53 0.61
N PRO A 51 3.68 4.63 0.70
CA PRO A 51 4.90 4.86 -0.08
C PRO A 51 6.00 3.81 0.14
N GLY A 52 5.81 2.87 1.09
CA GLY A 52 6.66 1.70 1.27
C GLY A 52 6.58 0.67 0.13
N ARG A 53 5.47 0.57 -0.61
CA ARG A 53 5.29 -0.45 -1.67
C ARG A 53 6.20 -0.22 -2.88
N ALA A 54 6.32 1.04 -3.31
CA ALA A 54 7.26 1.43 -4.37
C ALA A 54 8.72 1.25 -3.95
N ARG A 55 9.03 1.40 -2.65
CA ARG A 55 10.37 1.13 -2.11
C ARG A 55 10.73 -0.36 -2.18
N VAL A 56 9.78 -1.26 -1.95
CA VAL A 56 10.01 -2.71 -2.06
C VAL A 56 10.30 -3.13 -3.51
N ALA A 57 9.56 -2.58 -4.48
CA ALA A 57 9.84 -2.82 -5.90
C ALA A 57 11.20 -2.26 -6.33
N ALA A 58 11.55 -1.05 -5.88
CA ALA A 58 12.85 -0.44 -6.15
C ALA A 58 14.02 -1.23 -5.51
N SER A 59 13.86 -1.72 -4.28
CA SER A 59 14.87 -2.57 -3.64
C SER A 59 14.99 -3.93 -4.33
N ALA A 60 13.87 -4.51 -4.78
CA ALA A 60 13.89 -5.76 -5.53
C ALA A 60 14.63 -5.62 -6.87
N LEU A 61 14.51 -4.47 -7.55
CA LEU A 61 15.22 -4.19 -8.79
C LEU A 61 16.73 -4.02 -8.55
N ALA A 62 17.12 -3.36 -7.46
CA ALA A 62 18.53 -3.26 -7.06
C ALA A 62 19.13 -4.64 -6.71
N GLU A 63 18.37 -5.48 -6.00
CA GLU A 63 18.76 -6.86 -5.68
C GLU A 63 18.82 -7.75 -6.94
N LEU A 64 17.92 -7.55 -7.91
CA LEU A 64 17.92 -8.25 -9.21
C LEU A 64 19.18 -7.94 -10.03
N LYS A 65 19.61 -6.67 -10.03
CA LYS A 65 20.86 -6.25 -10.68
C LYS A 65 22.10 -6.90 -10.03
N ARG A 66 22.09 -7.09 -8.71
CA ARG A 66 23.14 -7.84 -8.00
C ARG A 66 23.04 -9.34 -8.26
N ALA A 67 21.84 -9.90 -8.40
CA ALA A 67 21.65 -11.32 -8.70
C ALA A 67 22.21 -11.72 -10.08
N LYS A 68 22.31 -10.78 -11.03
CA LYS A 68 22.95 -11.02 -12.34
C LYS A 68 24.45 -11.37 -12.23
N THR A 69 25.11 -11.06 -11.13
CA THR A 69 26.53 -11.39 -10.92
C THR A 69 26.74 -12.74 -10.23
N LEU A 70 25.66 -13.43 -9.81
CA LEU A 70 25.73 -14.71 -9.11
C LEU A 70 25.74 -15.92 -10.06
N PRO A 71 26.20 -17.10 -9.58
CA PRO A 71 26.04 -18.35 -10.29
C PRO A 71 24.58 -18.60 -10.69
N PRO A 72 24.33 -19.21 -11.86
CA PRO A 72 23.01 -19.20 -12.50
C PRO A 72 21.91 -19.93 -11.72
N ALA A 73 22.26 -20.92 -10.89
CA ALA A 73 21.32 -21.61 -10.01
C ALA A 73 20.90 -20.72 -8.83
N GLU A 74 21.85 -19.99 -8.25
CA GLU A 74 21.62 -19.09 -7.12
C GLU A 74 20.83 -17.85 -7.54
N ALA A 75 21.13 -17.30 -8.72
CA ALA A 75 20.41 -16.17 -9.29
C ALA A 75 18.90 -16.46 -9.43
N ARG A 76 18.52 -17.68 -9.86
CA ARG A 76 17.11 -18.08 -9.99
C ARG A 76 16.38 -18.13 -8.65
N ILE A 77 17.03 -18.67 -7.62
CA ILE A 77 16.44 -18.73 -6.26
C ILE A 77 16.21 -17.31 -5.72
N VAL A 78 17.17 -16.40 -5.93
CA VAL A 78 17.05 -15.00 -5.55
C VAL A 78 15.88 -14.34 -6.30
N GLN A 79 15.77 -14.56 -7.61
CA GLN A 79 14.67 -14.03 -8.42
C GLN A 79 13.29 -14.48 -7.92
N VAL A 80 13.12 -15.75 -7.55
CA VAL A 80 11.85 -16.26 -7.02
C VAL A 80 11.53 -15.67 -5.65
N ARG A 81 12.52 -15.55 -4.77
CA ARG A 81 12.35 -14.90 -3.46
C ARG A 81 11.94 -13.43 -3.61
N LEU A 82 12.59 -12.72 -4.53
CA LEU A 82 12.26 -11.34 -4.87
C LEU A 82 10.83 -11.22 -5.39
N LEU A 83 10.44 -12.08 -6.31
CA LEU A 83 9.10 -12.12 -6.88
C LEU A 83 8.04 -12.34 -5.78
N ARG A 84 8.25 -13.30 -4.88
CA ARG A 84 7.35 -13.53 -3.74
C ARG A 84 7.26 -12.34 -2.79
N ARG A 85 8.37 -11.65 -2.55
CA ARG A 85 8.39 -10.43 -1.72
C ARG A 85 7.61 -9.29 -2.36
N VAL A 86 7.72 -9.14 -3.68
CA VAL A 86 6.96 -8.14 -4.45
C VAL A 86 5.46 -8.47 -4.43
N VAL A 87 5.07 -9.72 -4.66
CA VAL A 87 3.66 -10.15 -4.58
C VAL A 87 3.11 -9.96 -3.17
N ALA A 88 3.86 -10.36 -2.13
CA ALA A 88 3.46 -10.15 -0.74
C ALA A 88 3.22 -8.67 -0.42
N ALA A 89 4.04 -7.77 -0.97
CA ALA A 89 3.91 -6.33 -0.76
C ALA A 89 2.78 -5.70 -1.60
N ARG A 90 2.46 -6.27 -2.76
CA ARG A 90 1.47 -5.75 -3.72
C ARG A 90 0.06 -6.29 -3.46
N ASP A 91 -0.07 -7.61 -3.42
CA ASP A 91 -1.32 -8.35 -3.43
C ASP A 91 -1.63 -9.00 -2.07
N GLY A 92 -0.69 -8.89 -1.12
CA GLY A 92 -0.84 -9.39 0.24
C GLY A 92 -0.13 -10.72 0.48
N ARG A 93 0.07 -11.07 1.76
CA ARG A 93 0.87 -12.23 2.16
C ARG A 93 0.24 -13.55 1.70
N GLU A 94 -1.08 -13.64 1.65
CA GLU A 94 -1.81 -14.82 1.20
C GLU A 94 -1.53 -15.14 -0.28
N ALA A 95 -1.44 -14.12 -1.13
CA ALA A 95 -1.08 -14.28 -2.53
C ALA A 95 0.35 -14.83 -2.71
N ALA A 96 1.28 -14.47 -1.83
CA ALA A 96 2.66 -14.97 -1.86
C ALA A 96 2.82 -16.41 -1.32
N LEU A 97 1.80 -16.95 -0.64
CA LEU A 97 1.76 -18.33 -0.15
C LEU A 97 1.27 -19.31 -1.22
N LEU A 98 0.67 -18.83 -2.31
CA LEU A 98 0.30 -19.66 -3.46
C LEU A 98 1.54 -20.36 -4.03
N ASN A 99 1.34 -21.57 -4.57
CA ASN A 99 2.40 -22.39 -5.16
C ASN A 99 1.98 -22.93 -6.53
N GLY A 100 2.96 -23.29 -7.35
CA GLY A 100 2.74 -23.93 -8.65
C GLY A 100 1.86 -23.09 -9.58
N GLU A 101 0.96 -23.76 -10.31
CA GLU A 101 0.12 -23.12 -11.32
C GLU A 101 -0.81 -22.03 -10.75
N ALA A 102 -1.28 -22.20 -9.51
CA ALA A 102 -2.09 -21.19 -8.85
C ALA A 102 -1.32 -19.87 -8.62
N PHE A 103 -0.03 -19.98 -8.32
CA PHE A 103 0.85 -18.82 -8.20
C PHE A 103 1.15 -18.19 -9.57
N ALA A 104 1.41 -19.01 -10.59
CA ALA A 104 1.62 -18.52 -11.96
C ALA A 104 0.39 -17.75 -12.48
N ALA A 105 -0.80 -18.32 -12.34
CA ALA A 105 -2.05 -17.67 -12.75
C ALA A 105 -2.34 -16.39 -11.96
N HIS A 106 -1.95 -16.35 -10.68
CA HIS A 106 -2.06 -15.13 -9.87
C HIS A 106 -1.11 -14.04 -10.38
N LEU A 107 0.15 -14.38 -10.65
CA LEU A 107 1.13 -13.45 -11.21
C LEU A 107 0.68 -12.88 -12.55
N ASP A 108 0.18 -13.73 -13.43
CA ASP A 108 -0.33 -13.33 -14.74
C ASP A 108 -1.50 -12.34 -14.62
N ARG A 109 -2.41 -12.55 -13.68
CA ARG A 109 -3.47 -11.57 -13.37
C ARG A 109 -2.93 -10.28 -12.76
N SER A 110 -2.01 -10.36 -11.80
CA SER A 110 -1.46 -9.19 -11.10
C SER A 110 -0.61 -8.31 -12.03
N PHE A 111 0.15 -8.92 -12.94
CA PHE A 111 1.02 -8.23 -13.88
C PHE A 111 0.38 -8.04 -15.26
N ALA A 112 -0.89 -8.46 -15.44
CA ALA A 112 -1.62 -8.42 -16.72
C ALA A 112 -0.80 -9.02 -17.88
N THR A 113 -0.27 -10.23 -17.67
CA THR A 113 0.60 -10.95 -18.60
C THR A 113 0.22 -12.44 -18.63
N ASP A 114 0.77 -13.20 -19.57
CA ASP A 114 0.70 -14.66 -19.71
C ASP A 114 2.08 -15.33 -19.51
N PHE A 115 3.07 -14.51 -19.10
CA PHE A 115 4.47 -14.88 -19.04
C PHE A 115 4.76 -16.01 -18.03
N PHE A 116 3.98 -16.11 -16.95
CA PHE A 116 4.23 -17.07 -15.87
C PHE A 116 3.49 -18.39 -16.10
N THR A 117 2.35 -18.39 -16.80
CA THR A 117 1.61 -19.62 -17.15
C THR A 117 2.03 -20.23 -18.49
N ALA A 118 2.30 -19.43 -19.53
CA ALA A 118 2.61 -19.90 -20.88
C ALA A 118 4.04 -19.56 -21.34
N GLY A 119 4.65 -18.54 -20.72
CA GLY A 119 5.97 -18.05 -21.09
C GLY A 119 7.15 -18.74 -20.39
N PRO A 120 8.38 -18.26 -20.67
CA PRO A 120 9.60 -18.77 -20.05
C PRO A 120 9.66 -18.46 -18.54
N GLY A 121 8.74 -17.65 -18.01
CA GLY A 121 8.54 -17.41 -16.59
C GLY A 121 8.04 -18.63 -15.80
N ARG A 122 7.50 -19.67 -16.46
CA ARG A 122 7.13 -20.94 -15.80
C ARG A 122 8.29 -21.56 -15.02
N ALA A 123 9.52 -21.41 -15.50
CA ALA A 123 10.71 -21.95 -14.83
C ALA A 123 10.95 -21.34 -13.44
N LEU A 124 10.39 -20.16 -13.17
CA LEU A 124 10.46 -19.51 -11.85
C LEU A 124 9.41 -20.05 -10.87
N VAL A 125 8.33 -20.65 -11.38
CA VAL A 125 7.18 -21.06 -10.57
C VAL A 125 7.12 -22.58 -10.41
N CYS A 126 7.34 -23.32 -11.50
CA CYS A 126 7.20 -24.78 -11.54
C CYS A 126 8.54 -25.51 -11.77
N GLY A 127 9.57 -24.84 -12.29
CA GLY A 127 10.81 -25.47 -12.79
C GLY A 127 12.10 -24.90 -12.21
N LEU A 128 12.16 -24.66 -10.89
CA LEU A 128 13.35 -24.05 -10.25
C LEU A 128 14.65 -24.84 -10.50
N TYR A 129 14.54 -26.16 -10.61
CA TYR A 129 15.67 -27.07 -10.85
C TYR A 129 15.80 -27.51 -12.31
N GLU A 130 14.93 -27.07 -13.21
CA GLU A 130 15.08 -27.45 -14.62
C GLU A 130 16.29 -26.73 -15.24
N PRO A 131 17.17 -27.47 -15.94
CA PRO A 131 18.30 -26.90 -16.64
C PRO A 131 17.81 -25.99 -17.76
N GLY A 132 17.87 -24.67 -17.53
CA GLY A 132 17.50 -23.66 -18.52
C GLY A 132 18.70 -23.22 -19.34
N THR A 133 18.50 -22.98 -20.63
CA THR A 133 19.54 -22.38 -21.49
C THR A 133 19.89 -20.96 -21.01
N ALA A 134 21.12 -20.50 -21.29
CA ALA A 134 21.58 -19.18 -20.84
C ALA A 134 20.78 -18.04 -21.49
N GLU A 135 20.38 -18.20 -22.75
CA GLU A 135 19.55 -17.25 -23.50
C GLU A 135 18.12 -17.13 -22.96
N ALA A 136 17.49 -18.26 -22.62
CA ALA A 136 16.18 -18.26 -21.95
C ALA A 136 16.25 -17.60 -20.57
N ARG A 137 17.40 -17.66 -19.89
CA ARG A 137 17.62 -16.99 -18.60
C ARG A 137 17.80 -15.47 -18.73
N GLY A 138 18.49 -15.02 -19.77
CA GLY A 138 18.65 -13.59 -20.09
C GLY A 138 17.30 -12.93 -20.37
N THR A 139 16.53 -13.53 -21.27
CA THR A 139 15.19 -13.06 -21.65
C THR A 139 14.21 -13.02 -20.48
N VAL A 140 14.25 -14.03 -19.58
CA VAL A 140 13.45 -14.02 -18.34
C VAL A 140 13.82 -12.86 -17.42
N SER A 141 15.13 -12.61 -17.26
CA SER A 141 15.61 -11.54 -16.37
C SER A 141 15.24 -10.14 -16.89
N GLU A 142 15.35 -9.92 -18.20
CA GLU A 142 14.93 -8.67 -18.85
C GLU A 142 13.42 -8.45 -18.76
N ARG A 143 12.62 -9.50 -18.96
CA ARG A 143 11.16 -9.42 -18.84
C ARG A 143 10.75 -9.11 -17.41
N LEU A 144 11.40 -9.70 -16.40
CA LEU A 144 11.19 -9.37 -14.99
C LEU A 144 11.54 -7.91 -14.68
N GLU A 145 12.63 -7.37 -15.23
CA GLU A 145 12.99 -5.96 -15.07
C GLU A 145 11.91 -5.03 -15.65
N ALA A 146 11.36 -5.37 -16.83
CA ALA A 146 10.25 -4.63 -17.43
C ALA A 146 8.96 -4.70 -16.59
N LEU A 147 8.66 -5.86 -16.01
CA LEU A 147 7.50 -6.02 -15.14
C LEU A 147 7.65 -5.21 -13.84
N PHE A 148 8.84 -5.25 -13.20
CA PHE A 148 9.09 -4.52 -11.96
C PHE A 148 9.18 -3.00 -12.17
N SER A 149 9.64 -2.54 -13.33
CA SER A 149 9.60 -1.11 -13.67
C SER A 149 8.17 -0.61 -13.90
N GLY A 150 7.28 -1.46 -14.45
CA GLY A 150 5.85 -1.16 -14.62
C GLY A 150 5.08 -1.03 -13.30
N VAL A 151 5.54 -1.66 -12.20
CA VAL A 151 4.94 -1.49 -10.85
C VAL A 151 5.21 -0.10 -10.25
N ARG A 152 6.07 0.70 -10.89
CA ARG A 152 6.51 2.02 -10.38
C ARG A 152 5.53 3.18 -10.67
N ALA A 153 4.38 2.92 -11.27
CA ALA A 153 3.38 3.94 -11.63
C ALA A 153 2.15 3.94 -10.70
#